data_AF-A0A1I6ZHI0-F1
#
_entry.id   AF-A0A1I6ZHI0-F1
#
_cell.length_a   1.000
_cell.length_b   1.000
_cell.length_c   1.000
_cell.angle_alpha   90.00
_cell.angle_beta   90.00
_cell.angle_gamma   90.00
#
_symmetry.space_group_name_H-M   'P 1'
#
loop_
_entity.id
_entity.type
_entity.pdbx_description
1 polymer ?
#
loop_
_entity_poly.entity_id
_entity_poly.type
_entity_poly.pdbx_seq_one_letter_code
_entity_poly.pdbx_strand_id
1 'polypeptide(L)'
;MKVYKSTAEKPRRLEAYAPIFFPLIFIFFNTGFEHSYPMLEFLGDPNIALLTGVILSIFSGRRLDSFCIFISFLFLLKHNYKFIIWHVANNKYRFFVFLYMNDQSYPEFTGLELSPRKVDYLKFILEKGGTVKTTEISSGLQVDPSTTSKTLNELASAGYLNHVPYKGVDLTEMGKAYTQFLVRRHRILSLLLTHYGLSSKEACDEVSRFEAFVSRDAVNKICNSMGHPMFGVCGEISHEKCLHEENHHSVPK
;
A
#
# COMPACT_ATOMS: atom_id res chain seq x y z
N MET A 1 35.95 -60.93 -22.72
CA MET A 1 37.15 -60.17 -22.28
C MET A 1 37.30 -59.00 -23.25
N LYS A 2 37.11 -57.71 -22.94
CA LYS A 2 37.03 -56.92 -21.69
C LYS A 2 35.75 -56.06 -21.71
N VAL A 3 35.06 -55.97 -20.58
CA VAL A 3 33.98 -54.98 -20.34
C VAL A 3 34.65 -53.67 -19.94
N TYR A 4 34.52 -52.62 -20.76
CA TYR A 4 34.93 -51.26 -20.37
C TYR A 4 33.81 -50.65 -19.50
N LYS A 5 34.07 -50.54 -18.19
CA LYS A 5 33.25 -49.74 -17.28
C LYS A 5 33.56 -48.27 -17.54
N SER A 6 32.64 -47.53 -18.15
CA SER A 6 32.66 -46.07 -18.17
C SER A 6 32.19 -45.57 -16.80
N THR A 7 33.10 -45.08 -15.96
CA THR A 7 32.78 -44.32 -14.76
C THR A 7 32.42 -42.90 -15.19
N ALA A 8 31.13 -42.65 -15.42
CA ALA A 8 30.62 -41.28 -15.51
C ALA A 8 30.64 -40.67 -14.09
N GLU A 9 31.70 -39.92 -13.78
CA GLU A 9 31.83 -39.18 -12.53
C GLU A 9 30.76 -38.07 -12.52
N LYS A 10 29.86 -38.08 -11.53
CA LYS A 10 28.84 -37.04 -11.38
C LYS A 10 29.54 -35.68 -11.19
N PRO A 11 29.19 -34.63 -11.96
CA PRO A 11 29.85 -33.33 -11.84
C PRO A 11 29.71 -32.80 -10.41
N ARG A 12 30.78 -32.21 -9.88
CA ARG A 12 30.75 -31.63 -8.54
C ARG A 12 29.78 -30.45 -8.58
N ARG A 13 28.94 -30.28 -7.55
CA ARG A 13 27.88 -29.26 -7.53
C ARG A 13 28.36 -27.85 -7.92
N LEU A 14 29.59 -27.49 -7.56
CA LEU A 14 30.22 -26.22 -7.95
C LEU A 14 30.35 -26.04 -9.47
N GLU A 15 30.60 -27.10 -10.22
CA GLU A 15 30.71 -27.07 -11.69
C GLU A 15 29.34 -26.90 -12.34
N ALA A 16 28.28 -27.46 -11.74
CA ALA A 16 26.91 -27.31 -12.23
C ALA A 16 26.34 -25.90 -12.01
N TYR A 17 26.78 -25.19 -10.97
CA TYR A 17 26.31 -23.85 -10.62
C TYR A 17 27.29 -22.72 -10.96
N ALA A 18 28.49 -23.04 -11.45
CA ALA A 18 29.50 -22.07 -11.87
C ALA A 18 28.94 -20.95 -12.79
N PRO A 19 28.07 -21.22 -13.79
CA PRO A 19 27.57 -20.18 -14.69
C PRO A 19 26.67 -19.14 -14.00
N ILE A 20 26.13 -19.45 -12.83
CA ILE A 20 25.24 -18.57 -12.05
C ILE A 20 26.02 -17.93 -10.89
N PHE A 21 26.92 -18.70 -10.28
CA PHE A 21 27.69 -18.29 -9.12
C PHE A 21 28.71 -17.19 -9.42
N PHE A 22 29.46 -17.31 -10.53
CA PHE A 22 30.47 -16.31 -10.89
C PHE A 22 29.90 -14.94 -11.26
N PRO A 23 28.82 -14.83 -12.07
CA PRO A 23 28.19 -13.53 -12.34
C PRO A 23 27.62 -12.86 -11.09
N LEU A 24 27.00 -13.62 -10.19
CA LEU A 24 26.44 -13.06 -8.96
C LEU A 24 27.53 -12.56 -8.00
N ILE A 25 28.66 -13.27 -7.89
CA ILE A 25 29.82 -12.79 -7.13
C ILE A 25 30.38 -11.51 -7.75
N PHE A 26 30.47 -11.45 -9.08
CA PHE A 26 30.98 -10.27 -9.76
C PHE A 26 30.06 -9.05 -9.60
N ILE A 27 28.74 -9.26 -9.62
CA ILE A 27 27.74 -8.22 -9.31
C ILE A 27 27.90 -7.78 -7.85
N PHE A 28 28.00 -8.73 -6.91
CA PHE A 28 28.19 -8.45 -5.49
C PHE A 28 29.46 -7.68 -5.16
N PHE A 29 30.58 -7.97 -5.83
CA PHE A 29 31.82 -7.22 -5.66
C PHE A 29 31.75 -5.81 -6.26
N ASN A 30 31.04 -5.62 -7.38
CA ASN A 30 30.82 -4.28 -7.93
C ASN A 30 29.88 -3.46 -7.04
N THR A 31 28.79 -4.05 -6.54
CA THR A 31 27.81 -3.32 -5.71
C THR A 31 28.27 -3.13 -4.26
N GLY A 32 29.05 -4.06 -3.72
CA GLY A 32 29.43 -4.09 -2.30
C GLY A 32 30.59 -3.17 -1.92
N PHE A 33 31.38 -2.68 -2.88
CA PHE A 33 32.59 -1.88 -2.57
C PHE A 33 32.49 -0.39 -2.89
N GLU A 34 31.47 0.08 -3.62
CA GLU A 34 31.33 1.51 -3.95
C GLU A 34 30.61 2.33 -2.88
N HIS A 35 29.88 1.71 -1.95
CA HIS A 35 29.10 2.45 -0.94
C HIS A 35 29.15 1.83 0.47
N SER A 36 29.52 2.66 1.45
CA SER A 36 29.51 2.31 2.87
C SER A 36 28.09 2.38 3.44
N TYR A 37 27.30 1.32 3.26
CA TYR A 37 25.94 1.23 3.81
C TYR A 37 25.88 0.47 5.16
N PRO A 38 24.95 0.80 6.07
CA PRO A 38 24.67 0.00 7.25
C PRO A 38 24.09 -1.38 6.87
N MET A 39 24.39 -2.41 7.66
CA MET A 39 24.14 -3.84 7.39
C MET A 39 22.69 -4.21 7.00
N LEU A 40 21.71 -3.36 7.32
CA LEU A 40 20.29 -3.56 6.99
C LEU A 40 19.92 -3.18 5.54
N GLU A 41 20.61 -2.21 4.93
CA GLU A 41 20.37 -1.79 3.54
C GLU A 41 21.01 -2.77 2.55
N PHE A 42 22.11 -3.40 2.98
CA PHE A 42 22.79 -4.48 2.28
C PHE A 42 21.92 -5.73 2.05
N LEU A 43 20.93 -5.97 2.92
CA LEU A 43 19.98 -7.09 2.79
C LEU A 43 18.76 -6.74 1.93
N GLY A 44 18.61 -5.48 1.51
CA GLY A 44 17.54 -5.01 0.64
C GLY A 44 17.81 -5.21 -0.86
N ASP A 45 19.06 -5.46 -1.26
CA ASP A 45 19.39 -5.70 -2.66
C ASP A 45 18.98 -7.12 -3.10
N PRO A 46 18.12 -7.26 -4.12
CA PRO A 46 17.61 -8.55 -4.58
C PRO A 46 18.71 -9.50 -5.07
N ASN A 47 19.85 -8.98 -5.56
CA ASN A 47 20.97 -9.81 -6.01
C ASN A 47 21.75 -10.40 -4.82
N ILE A 48 21.84 -9.66 -3.72
CA ILE A 48 22.51 -10.09 -2.48
C ILE A 48 21.69 -11.17 -1.76
N ALA A 49 20.37 -11.00 -1.70
CA ALA A 49 19.45 -12.02 -1.19
C ALA A 49 19.52 -13.33 -1.99
N LEU A 50 19.68 -13.24 -3.31
CA LEU A 50 19.81 -14.41 -4.18
C LEU A 50 21.17 -15.11 -4.02
N LEU A 51 22.27 -14.34 -3.91
CA LEU A 51 23.60 -14.88 -3.65
C LEU A 51 23.69 -15.59 -2.29
N THR A 52 23.15 -14.97 -1.22
CA THR A 52 23.13 -15.55 0.12
C THR A 52 22.31 -16.84 0.16
N GLY A 53 21.17 -16.89 -0.52
CA GLY A 53 20.38 -18.11 -0.69
C GLY A 53 21.13 -19.23 -1.41
N VAL A 54 21.86 -18.91 -2.49
CA VAL A 54 22.70 -19.88 -3.22
C VAL A 54 23.83 -20.41 -2.32
N ILE A 55 24.52 -19.55 -1.59
CA ILE A 55 25.60 -19.93 -0.67
C ILE A 55 25.06 -20.84 0.44
N LEU A 56 23.94 -20.47 1.08
CA LEU A 56 23.30 -21.28 2.12
C LEU A 56 22.86 -22.66 1.58
N SER A 57 22.38 -22.73 0.33
CA SER A 57 22.01 -24.00 -0.31
C SER A 57 23.21 -24.92 -0.56
N ILE A 58 24.39 -24.34 -0.82
CA ILE A 58 25.65 -25.07 -1.02
C ILE A 58 26.17 -25.61 0.33
N PHE A 59 26.05 -24.83 1.40
CA PHE A 59 26.52 -25.19 2.74
C PHE A 59 25.56 -26.08 3.56
N SER A 60 24.26 -26.12 3.22
CA SER A 60 23.25 -26.99 3.87
C SER A 60 23.45 -28.50 3.62
N GLY A 61 24.52 -28.88 2.90
CA GLY A 61 24.92 -30.28 2.67
C GLY A 61 25.55 -31.02 3.87
N ARG A 62 25.52 -30.49 5.10
CA ARG A 62 25.92 -31.24 6.31
C ARG A 62 24.80 -31.25 7.34
N ARG A 63 24.40 -32.47 7.76
CA ARG A 63 23.42 -32.75 8.83
C ARG A 63 23.75 -31.93 10.08
N LEU A 64 22.88 -30.97 10.39
CA LEU A 64 22.53 -30.52 11.75
C LEU A 64 21.32 -29.56 11.62
N ASP A 65 20.18 -30.03 12.10
CA ASP A 65 18.99 -29.29 12.58
C ASP A 65 18.54 -28.04 11.80
N SER A 66 18.46 -28.17 10.47
CA SER A 66 18.15 -27.10 9.51
C SER A 66 16.70 -26.59 9.48
N PHE A 67 15.84 -26.96 10.44
CA PHE A 67 14.47 -26.41 10.50
C PHE A 67 14.42 -25.05 11.22
N CYS A 68 15.28 -24.81 12.22
CA CYS A 68 15.27 -23.56 12.98
C CYS A 68 15.89 -22.38 12.24
N ILE A 69 16.90 -22.63 11.39
CA ILE A 69 17.60 -21.58 10.65
C ILE A 69 16.75 -21.09 9.47
N PHE A 70 16.03 -21.99 8.79
CA PHE A 70 15.13 -21.61 7.68
C PHE A 70 13.93 -20.80 8.18
N ILE A 71 13.37 -21.14 9.34
CA ILE A 71 12.30 -20.36 9.98
C ILE A 71 12.81 -19.00 10.47
N SER A 72 14.04 -18.93 11.00
CA SER A 72 14.64 -17.66 11.43
C SER A 72 14.99 -16.73 10.25
N PHE A 73 15.41 -17.29 9.12
CA PHE A 73 15.72 -16.53 7.90
C PHE A 73 14.44 -16.05 7.19
N LEU A 74 13.37 -16.85 7.19
CA LEU A 74 12.04 -16.42 6.73
C LEU A 74 11.45 -15.33 7.62
N PHE A 75 11.77 -15.34 8.92
CA PHE A 75 11.33 -14.31 9.87
C PHE A 75 12.08 -12.98 9.68
N LEU A 76 13.33 -13.02 9.21
CA LEU A 76 14.11 -11.80 8.91
C LEU A 76 13.73 -11.14 7.57
N LEU A 77 13.27 -11.91 6.58
CA LEU A 77 12.69 -11.35 5.34
C LEU A 77 11.28 -10.75 5.52
N LYS A 78 10.65 -11.00 6.67
CA LYS A 78 9.32 -10.45 7.03
C LYS A 78 9.29 -8.92 7.06
N HIS A 79 10.45 -8.26 7.14
CA HIS A 79 10.51 -6.82 7.29
C HIS A 79 10.34 -6.00 6.02
N ASN A 80 10.38 -6.55 4.79
CA ASN A 80 10.25 -5.65 3.62
C ASN A 80 9.70 -6.16 2.27
N TYR A 81 9.34 -7.43 2.04
CA TYR A 81 8.78 -7.81 0.72
C TYR A 81 7.64 -8.84 0.79
N LYS A 82 6.46 -8.46 0.27
CA LYS A 82 5.27 -9.33 0.09
C LYS A 82 5.47 -10.21 -1.16
N PHE A 83 5.81 -11.50 -0.97
CA PHE A 83 5.82 -12.49 -2.06
C PHE A 83 4.58 -13.41 -2.00
N ILE A 84 3.92 -13.58 -3.15
CA ILE A 84 2.85 -14.56 -3.41
C ILE A 84 3.52 -15.92 -3.65
N ILE A 85 3.21 -16.94 -2.85
CA ILE A 85 3.65 -18.32 -3.08
C ILE A 85 2.45 -19.18 -3.49
N TRP A 86 2.57 -19.84 -4.65
CA TRP A 86 1.59 -20.79 -5.19
C TRP A 86 1.69 -22.15 -4.48
N HIS A 87 0.54 -22.74 -4.18
CA HIS A 87 0.40 -23.97 -3.41
C HIS A 87 0.65 -25.21 -4.28
N VAL A 88 1.61 -26.06 -3.91
CA VAL A 88 1.58 -27.50 -4.24
C VAL A 88 1.36 -28.25 -2.94
N ALA A 89 0.28 -29.02 -2.91
CA ALA A 89 -0.21 -29.72 -1.75
C ALA A 89 0.72 -30.88 -1.34
N ASN A 90 1.01 -31.00 -0.04
CA ASN A 90 1.02 -32.31 0.58
C ASN A 90 0.63 -32.26 2.07
N ASN A 91 -0.17 -33.25 2.43
CA ASN A 91 -1.10 -33.30 3.55
C ASN A 91 -0.41 -33.73 4.85
N LYS A 92 -0.17 -32.82 5.83
CA LYS A 92 0.00 -33.23 7.24
C LYS A 92 -0.09 -32.18 8.35
N TYR A 93 -0.02 -30.87 8.11
CA TYR A 93 0.00 -29.89 9.21
C TYR A 93 -1.01 -28.78 9.02
N ARG A 94 -2.06 -28.81 9.84
CA ARG A 94 -3.10 -27.78 9.93
C ARG A 94 -2.54 -26.62 10.77
N PHE A 95 -1.86 -25.68 10.13
CA PHE A 95 -1.52 -24.39 10.75
C PHE A 95 -2.54 -23.35 10.31
N PHE A 96 -3.48 -23.03 11.21
CA PHE A 96 -4.34 -21.85 11.10
C PHE A 96 -3.49 -20.63 11.48
N VAL A 97 -2.86 -20.00 10.49
CA VAL A 97 -2.28 -18.67 10.66
C VAL A 97 -3.38 -17.68 10.34
N PHE A 98 -3.93 -17.06 11.38
CA PHE A 98 -4.81 -15.91 11.27
C PHE A 98 -3.96 -14.76 10.68
N LEU A 99 -4.07 -14.53 9.37
CA LEU A 99 -3.50 -13.35 8.74
C LEU A 99 -4.30 -12.14 9.21
N TYR A 100 -3.77 -11.39 10.17
CA TYR A 100 -4.15 -9.99 10.34
C TYR A 100 -3.67 -9.25 9.09
N MET A 101 -4.56 -9.12 8.11
CA MET A 101 -4.43 -8.13 7.05
C MET A 101 -4.55 -6.76 7.71
N ASN A 102 -3.45 -6.03 7.83
CA ASN A 102 -3.55 -4.58 7.98
C ASN A 102 -2.32 -3.91 7.41
N ASP A 103 -2.25 -3.88 6.09
CA ASP A 103 -1.40 -2.93 5.37
C ASP A 103 -2.02 -2.65 4.01
N GLN A 104 -3.07 -1.82 4.05
CA GLN A 104 -3.77 -1.21 2.93
C GLN A 104 -2.80 -0.28 2.18
N SER A 105 -1.97 -0.87 1.33
CA SER A 105 -1.05 -0.16 0.41
C SER A 105 -1.84 0.28 -0.82
N TYR A 106 -2.72 1.28 -0.63
CA TYR A 106 -3.36 1.96 -1.75
C TYR A 106 -2.31 2.70 -2.59
N PRO A 107 -2.50 2.81 -3.92
CA PRO A 107 -1.68 3.69 -4.74
C PRO A 107 -1.69 5.09 -4.10
N GLU A 108 -0.51 5.68 -3.99
CA GLU A 108 -0.36 7.00 -3.41
C GLU A 108 -1.04 8.03 -4.32
N PHE A 109 -2.12 8.64 -3.83
CA PHE A 109 -2.85 9.68 -4.54
C PHE A 109 -2.56 11.06 -3.95
N THR A 110 -2.55 12.05 -4.81
CA THR A 110 -2.30 13.46 -4.48
C THR A 110 -3.54 14.16 -3.94
N GLY A 111 -4.75 13.63 -4.23
CA GLY A 111 -6.02 14.23 -3.85
C GLY A 111 -6.56 15.25 -4.85
N LEU A 112 -5.90 15.39 -6.02
CA LEU A 112 -6.22 16.35 -7.08
C LEU A 112 -6.71 15.67 -8.36
N GLU A 113 -6.90 14.35 -8.35
CA GLU A 113 -7.22 13.54 -9.53
C GLU A 113 -8.66 13.76 -10.02
N LEU A 114 -9.55 14.22 -9.15
CA LEU A 114 -10.98 14.35 -9.40
C LEU A 114 -11.44 15.81 -9.37
N SER A 115 -12.35 16.14 -10.28
CA SER A 115 -13.02 17.44 -10.29
C SER A 115 -13.94 17.60 -9.07
N PRO A 116 -14.28 18.85 -8.67
CA PRO A 116 -15.18 19.10 -7.54
C PRO A 116 -16.49 18.31 -7.64
N ARG A 117 -17.11 18.28 -8.83
CA ARG A 117 -18.34 17.51 -9.04
C ARG A 117 -18.17 16.02 -8.77
N LYS A 118 -17.05 15.42 -9.15
CA LYS A 118 -16.80 13.98 -8.93
C LYS A 118 -16.56 13.66 -7.46
N VAL A 119 -15.99 14.60 -6.70
CA VAL A 119 -15.81 14.49 -5.25
C VAL A 119 -17.16 14.34 -4.53
N ASP A 120 -18.17 15.11 -4.94
CA ASP A 120 -19.52 15.06 -4.34
C ASP A 120 -20.17 13.68 -4.49
N TYR A 121 -20.01 13.04 -5.66
CA TYR A 121 -20.53 11.70 -5.91
C TYR A 121 -19.92 10.67 -4.95
N LEU A 122 -18.60 10.70 -4.77
CA LEU A 122 -17.92 9.78 -3.87
C LEU A 122 -18.36 9.99 -2.41
N LYS A 123 -18.41 11.25 -1.96
CA LYS A 123 -18.88 11.59 -0.61
C LYS A 123 -20.31 11.13 -0.36
N PHE A 124 -21.20 11.33 -1.34
CA PHE A 124 -22.60 10.90 -1.25
C PHE A 124 -22.73 9.37 -1.15
N ILE A 125 -21.98 8.63 -1.95
CA ILE A 125 -22.01 7.15 -1.91
C ILE A 125 -21.47 6.64 -0.56
N LEU A 126 -20.41 7.25 -0.04
CA LEU A 126 -19.87 6.90 1.28
C LEU A 126 -20.89 7.17 2.39
N GLU A 127 -21.60 8.30 2.34
CA GLU A 127 -22.62 8.67 3.33
C GLU A 127 -23.80 7.69 3.36
N LYS A 128 -24.27 7.26 2.19
CA LYS A 128 -25.37 6.28 2.11
C LYS A 128 -24.97 4.90 2.61
N GLY A 129 -23.73 4.49 2.34
CA GLY A 129 -23.21 3.18 2.71
C GLY A 129 -23.78 2.03 1.87
N GLY A 130 -22.92 1.10 1.49
CA GLY A 130 -23.30 -0.03 0.64
C GLY A 130 -23.67 0.38 -0.79
N THR A 131 -24.47 -0.44 -1.47
CA THR A 131 -24.81 -0.24 -2.87
C THR A 131 -25.92 0.81 -3.04
N VAL A 132 -25.63 1.88 -3.80
CA VAL A 132 -26.55 3.01 -4.04
C VAL A 132 -27.04 3.00 -5.48
N LYS A 133 -28.34 3.24 -5.69
CA LYS A 133 -28.93 3.32 -7.04
C LYS A 133 -28.66 4.66 -7.72
N THR A 134 -28.50 4.65 -9.03
CA THR A 134 -28.31 5.86 -9.86
C THR A 134 -29.40 6.91 -9.64
N THR A 135 -30.67 6.50 -9.49
CA THR A 135 -31.80 7.40 -9.24
C THR A 135 -31.71 8.10 -7.89
N GLU A 136 -31.16 7.44 -6.88
CA GLU A 136 -30.96 8.01 -5.54
C GLU A 136 -29.84 9.04 -5.57
N ILE A 137 -28.76 8.76 -6.30
CA ILE A 137 -27.63 9.70 -6.49
C ILE A 137 -28.09 10.93 -7.26
N SER A 138 -28.79 10.72 -8.38
CA SER A 138 -29.34 11.80 -9.21
C SER A 138 -30.28 12.72 -8.42
N SER A 139 -31.20 12.15 -7.64
CA SER A 139 -32.12 12.91 -6.80
C SER A 139 -31.39 13.63 -5.66
N GLY A 140 -30.44 12.95 -5.02
CA GLY A 140 -29.70 13.48 -3.87
C GLY A 140 -28.77 14.64 -4.23
N LEU A 141 -28.11 14.57 -5.39
CA LEU A 141 -27.22 15.62 -5.89
C LEU A 141 -27.93 16.64 -6.78
N GLN A 142 -29.23 16.45 -7.06
CA GLN A 142 -30.02 17.29 -7.98
C GLN A 142 -29.39 17.42 -9.37
N VAL A 143 -28.86 16.30 -9.88
CA VAL A 143 -28.24 16.20 -11.22
C VAL A 143 -29.07 15.27 -12.09
N ASP A 144 -29.22 15.61 -13.38
CA ASP A 144 -29.97 14.78 -14.33
C ASP A 144 -29.47 13.31 -14.36
N PRO A 145 -30.37 12.31 -14.48
CA PRO A 145 -29.98 10.90 -14.51
C PRO A 145 -28.96 10.54 -15.59
N SER A 146 -29.01 11.17 -16.77
CA SER A 146 -28.06 10.91 -17.86
C SER A 146 -26.64 11.35 -17.49
N THR A 147 -26.51 12.52 -16.85
CA THR A 147 -25.24 13.06 -16.36
C THR A 147 -24.69 12.22 -15.21
N THR A 148 -25.59 11.76 -14.34
CA THR A 148 -25.27 10.86 -13.24
C THR A 148 -24.70 9.54 -13.76
N SER A 149 -25.39 8.87 -14.69
CA SER A 149 -24.90 7.63 -15.31
C SER A 149 -23.53 7.82 -15.98
N LYS A 150 -23.33 8.91 -16.71
CA LYS A 150 -22.04 9.21 -17.33
C LYS A 150 -20.92 9.35 -16.29
N THR A 151 -21.14 10.13 -15.24
CA THR A 151 -20.14 10.39 -14.20
C THR A 151 -19.81 9.12 -13.41
N LEU A 152 -20.81 8.29 -13.11
CA LEU A 152 -20.62 7.00 -12.46
C LEU A 152 -19.78 6.04 -13.31
N ASN A 153 -20.01 6.00 -14.63
CA ASN A 153 -19.19 5.19 -15.53
C ASN A 153 -17.74 5.69 -15.57
N GLU A 154 -17.50 7.01 -15.63
CA GLU A 154 -16.15 7.57 -15.58
C GLU A 154 -15.42 7.24 -14.28
N LEU A 155 -16.10 7.33 -13.13
CA LEU A 155 -15.55 6.97 -11.82
C LEU A 155 -15.28 5.47 -11.68
N ALA A 156 -16.14 4.62 -12.26
CA ALA A 156 -15.94 3.18 -12.31
C ALA A 156 -14.74 2.81 -13.20
N SER A 157 -14.62 3.42 -14.38
CA SER A 157 -13.46 3.24 -15.27
C SER A 157 -12.14 3.68 -14.63
N ALA A 158 -12.17 4.71 -13.78
CA ALA A 158 -11.02 5.15 -13.00
C ALA A 158 -10.73 4.29 -11.75
N GLY A 159 -11.55 3.27 -11.47
CA GLY A 159 -11.32 2.31 -10.40
C GLY A 159 -11.84 2.73 -9.01
N TYR A 160 -12.56 3.85 -8.89
CA TYR A 160 -13.12 4.31 -7.61
C TYR A 160 -14.45 3.61 -7.26
N LEU A 161 -15.19 3.13 -8.26
CA LEU A 161 -16.50 2.52 -8.07
C LEU A 161 -16.59 1.11 -8.69
N ASN A 162 -17.29 0.22 -8.00
CA ASN A 162 -17.85 -1.00 -8.57
C ASN A 162 -19.25 -0.70 -9.08
N HIS A 163 -19.42 -0.66 -10.40
CA HIS A 163 -20.74 -0.47 -11.01
C HIS A 163 -21.27 -1.82 -11.52
N VAL A 164 -22.42 -2.22 -11.01
CA VAL A 164 -23.13 -3.42 -11.49
C VAL A 164 -24.45 -3.00 -12.12
N PRO A 165 -24.67 -3.27 -13.43
CA PRO A 165 -25.90 -2.91 -14.12
C PRO A 165 -27.14 -3.33 -13.32
N TYR A 166 -28.11 -2.42 -13.21
CA TYR A 166 -29.39 -2.60 -12.49
C TYR A 166 -29.29 -2.81 -10.98
N LYS A 167 -28.09 -3.00 -10.41
CA LYS A 167 -27.90 -3.16 -8.96
C LYS A 167 -27.44 -1.87 -8.28
N GLY A 168 -26.71 -1.01 -9.00
CA GLY A 168 -26.23 0.27 -8.50
C GLY A 168 -24.70 0.33 -8.45
N VAL A 169 -24.19 1.25 -7.63
CA VAL A 169 -22.76 1.50 -7.45
C VAL A 169 -22.36 1.36 -5.98
N ASP A 170 -21.17 0.85 -5.75
CA ASP A 170 -20.52 0.83 -4.44
C ASP A 170 -19.06 1.28 -4.60
N LEU A 171 -18.43 1.76 -3.52
CA LEU A 171 -17.03 2.14 -3.53
C LEU A 171 -16.14 0.89 -3.62
N THR A 172 -15.13 0.94 -4.49
CA THR A 172 -14.01 0.00 -4.38
C THR A 172 -13.20 0.29 -3.13
N GLU A 173 -12.28 -0.60 -2.74
CA GLU A 173 -11.36 -0.31 -1.63
C GLU A 173 -10.55 0.98 -1.89
N MET A 174 -10.07 1.17 -3.12
CA MET A 174 -9.41 2.43 -3.53
C MET A 174 -10.34 3.64 -3.40
N GLY A 175 -11.59 3.49 -3.83
CA GLY A 175 -12.64 4.50 -3.69
C GLY A 175 -12.91 4.87 -2.24
N LYS A 176 -12.99 3.88 -1.34
CA LYS A 176 -13.18 4.12 0.10
C LYS A 176 -12.03 4.92 0.67
N ALA A 177 -10.78 4.51 0.42
CA ALA A 177 -9.61 5.22 0.89
C ALA A 177 -9.53 6.66 0.37
N TYR A 178 -9.80 6.85 -0.92
CA TYR A 178 -9.86 8.17 -1.54
C TYR A 178 -10.94 9.03 -0.89
N THR A 179 -12.13 8.49 -0.69
CA THR A 179 -13.26 9.25 -0.13
C THR A 179 -13.06 9.56 1.35
N GLN A 180 -12.47 8.67 2.13
CA GLN A 180 -12.07 8.94 3.51
C GLN A 180 -11.10 10.11 3.59
N PHE A 181 -10.12 10.18 2.67
CA PHE A 181 -9.27 11.36 2.54
C PHE A 181 -10.06 12.63 2.17
N LEU A 182 -11.01 12.56 1.23
CA LEU A 182 -11.85 13.70 0.86
C LEU A 182 -12.63 14.27 2.05
N VAL A 183 -13.18 13.39 2.88
CA VAL A 183 -13.89 13.76 4.12
C VAL A 183 -12.92 14.37 5.14
N ARG A 184 -11.76 13.75 5.33
CA ARG A 184 -10.69 14.27 6.21
C ARG A 184 -10.24 15.67 5.79
N ARG A 185 -10.00 15.88 4.49
CA ARG A 185 -9.64 17.18 3.90
C ARG A 185 -10.67 18.24 4.22
N HIS A 186 -11.95 17.93 4.01
CA HIS A 186 -13.05 18.84 4.34
C HIS A 186 -13.01 19.27 5.81
N ARG A 187 -12.90 18.31 6.72
CA ARG A 187 -12.93 18.55 8.18
C ARG A 187 -11.73 19.36 8.69
N ILE A 188 -10.54 19.11 8.14
CA ILE A 188 -9.32 19.85 8.51
C ILE A 188 -9.43 21.30 8.02
N LEU A 189 -9.84 21.50 6.77
CA LEU A 189 -9.95 22.85 6.20
C LEU A 189 -11.09 23.65 6.86
N SER A 190 -12.21 23.01 7.20
CA SER A 190 -13.31 23.71 7.86
C SER A 190 -12.92 24.10 9.29
N LEU A 191 -12.25 23.20 10.02
CA LEU A 191 -11.67 23.53 11.32
C LEU A 191 -10.69 24.70 11.24
N LEU A 192 -9.79 24.70 10.24
CA LEU A 192 -8.87 25.81 9.99
C LEU A 192 -9.62 27.14 9.84
N LEU A 193 -10.66 27.21 9.01
CA LEU A 193 -11.42 28.45 8.82
C LEU A 193 -12.16 28.89 10.08
N THR A 194 -12.64 27.97 10.91
CA THR A 194 -13.27 28.35 12.19
C THR A 194 -12.28 28.98 13.17
N HIS A 195 -11.00 28.61 13.13
CA HIS A 195 -9.96 29.30 13.91
C HIS A 195 -9.77 30.77 13.49
N TYR A 196 -10.14 31.12 12.26
CA TYR A 196 -10.13 32.50 11.75
C TYR A 196 -11.46 33.23 11.92
N GLY A 197 -12.40 32.68 12.69
CA GLY A 197 -13.62 33.36 13.12
C GLY A 197 -14.85 33.13 12.23
N LEU A 198 -14.78 32.21 11.25
CA LEU A 198 -15.98 31.78 10.53
C LEU A 198 -16.84 30.89 11.43
N SER A 199 -18.17 31.00 11.31
CA SER A 199 -19.05 30.03 11.94
C SER A 199 -18.89 28.65 11.29
N SER A 200 -19.32 27.61 12.01
CA SER A 200 -19.27 26.23 11.53
C SER A 200 -19.87 26.03 10.14
N LYS A 201 -21.00 26.68 9.88
CA LYS A 201 -21.72 26.58 8.61
C LYS A 201 -20.97 27.32 7.50
N GLU A 202 -20.57 28.57 7.74
CA GLU A 202 -19.81 29.36 6.78
C GLU A 202 -18.50 28.66 6.40
N ALA A 203 -17.83 28.05 7.38
CA ALA A 203 -16.60 27.29 7.15
C ALA A 203 -16.84 26.04 6.27
N CYS A 204 -17.82 25.18 6.57
CA CYS A 204 -18.09 24.00 5.72
C CYS A 204 -18.56 24.47 4.30
N ASP A 205 -19.33 25.56 4.18
CA ASP A 205 -19.79 26.12 2.88
C ASP A 205 -18.63 26.68 2.03
N GLU A 206 -17.74 27.48 2.61
CA GLU A 206 -16.58 28.04 1.89
C GLU A 206 -15.58 26.95 1.50
N VAL A 207 -15.30 26.00 2.40
CA VAL A 207 -14.38 24.88 2.11
C VAL A 207 -14.86 24.03 0.95
N SER A 208 -16.16 23.76 0.85
CA SER A 208 -16.73 22.97 -0.25
C SER A 208 -16.42 23.57 -1.63
N ARG A 209 -16.20 24.89 -1.72
CA ARG A 209 -15.89 25.58 -2.99
C ARG A 209 -14.46 25.32 -3.48
N PHE A 210 -13.50 25.11 -2.56
CA PHE A 210 -12.08 25.06 -2.93
C PHE A 210 -11.34 23.79 -2.50
N GLU A 211 -11.91 22.95 -1.64
CA GLU A 211 -11.23 21.77 -1.09
C GLU A 211 -10.67 20.84 -2.19
N ALA A 212 -11.33 20.75 -3.34
CA ALA A 212 -10.92 19.92 -4.47
C ALA A 212 -9.55 20.31 -5.05
N PHE A 213 -9.11 21.54 -4.79
CA PHE A 213 -7.83 22.09 -5.27
C PHE A 213 -6.72 22.04 -4.21
N VAL A 214 -7.01 21.50 -3.02
CA VAL A 214 -6.01 21.36 -1.95
C VAL A 214 -5.45 19.95 -1.95
N SER A 215 -4.14 19.84 -2.16
CA SER A 215 -3.44 18.56 -2.20
C SER A 215 -3.40 17.89 -0.82
N ARG A 216 -3.23 16.57 -0.83
CA ARG A 216 -3.03 15.76 0.37
C ARG A 216 -1.88 16.26 1.24
N ASP A 217 -0.76 16.63 0.63
CA ASP A 217 0.42 17.11 1.37
C ASP A 217 0.14 18.42 2.09
N ALA A 218 -0.57 19.34 1.43
CA ALA A 218 -0.99 20.60 2.05
C ALA A 218 -1.92 20.32 3.25
N VAL A 219 -2.91 19.44 3.08
CA VAL A 219 -3.80 19.01 4.16
C VAL A 219 -3.01 18.39 5.33
N ASN A 220 -2.02 17.55 5.04
CA ASN A 220 -1.18 16.92 6.06
C ASN A 220 -0.35 17.95 6.83
N LYS A 221 0.24 18.94 6.16
CA LYS A 221 0.99 20.02 6.81
C LYS A 221 0.08 20.90 7.68
N ILE A 222 -1.10 21.23 7.19
CA ILE A 222 -2.11 21.98 7.97
C ILE A 222 -2.52 21.16 9.20
N CYS A 223 -2.81 19.87 9.03
CA CYS A 223 -3.13 18.94 10.12
C CYS A 223 -2.05 18.93 11.22
N ASN A 224 -0.78 18.80 10.80
CA ASN A 224 0.36 18.82 11.71
C ASN A 224 0.47 20.17 12.44
N SER A 225 0.33 21.28 11.73
CA SER A 225 0.36 22.62 12.35
C SER A 225 -0.75 22.87 13.38
N MET A 226 -1.86 22.14 13.28
CA MET A 226 -2.98 22.18 14.24
C MET A 226 -2.86 21.12 15.35
N GLY A 227 -1.74 20.41 15.44
CA GLY A 227 -1.50 19.40 16.48
C GLY A 227 -2.35 18.14 16.35
N HIS A 228 -2.62 17.70 15.11
CA HIS A 228 -3.38 16.48 14.82
C HIS A 228 -4.76 16.43 15.51
N PRO A 229 -5.66 17.38 15.19
CA PRO A 229 -6.98 17.46 15.82
C PRO A 229 -7.79 16.19 15.54
N MET A 230 -8.38 15.60 16.58
CA MET A 230 -9.21 14.38 16.47
C MET A 230 -10.65 14.66 16.05
N PHE A 231 -11.13 15.89 16.28
CA PHE A 231 -12.49 16.30 15.97
C PHE A 231 -12.48 17.62 15.22
N GLY A 232 -13.21 17.67 14.12
CA GLY A 232 -13.51 18.88 13.38
C GLY A 232 -14.97 19.27 13.56
N VAL A 233 -15.32 20.39 12.92
CA VAL A 233 -16.66 20.97 12.97
C VAL A 233 -17.72 20.05 12.35
N CYS A 234 -17.35 19.38 11.25
CA CYS A 234 -18.22 18.48 10.50
C CYS A 234 -17.93 16.98 10.85
N GLY A 235 -17.39 16.67 12.05
CA GLY A 235 -17.21 15.31 12.61
C GLY A 235 -15.77 14.88 12.95
N GLU A 236 -15.57 13.60 13.26
CA GLU A 236 -14.26 13.01 13.62
C GLU A 236 -13.22 13.08 12.49
N ILE A 237 -11.94 13.27 12.79
CA ILE A 237 -10.86 13.33 11.80
C ILE A 237 -10.02 12.06 11.91
N SER A 238 -9.91 11.31 10.81
CA SER A 238 -9.05 10.12 10.76
C SER A 238 -7.57 10.49 10.56
N HIS A 239 -6.68 9.75 11.24
CA HIS A 239 -5.23 9.94 11.16
C HIS A 239 -4.52 8.61 10.87
N GLU A 240 -4.68 8.09 9.66
CA GLU A 240 -4.10 6.78 9.29
C GLU A 240 -2.57 6.80 9.12
N LYS A 241 -1.96 7.97 8.88
CA LYS A 241 -0.50 8.10 8.62
C LYS A 241 0.22 9.20 9.41
N CYS A 242 -0.51 10.13 10.02
CA CYS A 242 0.12 11.28 10.69
C CYS A 242 0.89 10.91 11.96
N LEU A 243 0.48 9.88 12.68
CA LEU A 243 1.05 9.51 13.98
C LEU A 243 2.39 8.76 13.87
N HIS A 244 2.90 8.50 12.67
CA HIS A 244 4.14 7.74 12.45
C HIS A 244 5.37 8.59 12.13
N GLU A 245 5.21 9.91 11.92
CA GLU A 245 6.33 10.82 11.61
C GLU A 245 6.95 11.50 12.85
N GLU A 246 6.38 11.33 14.05
CA GLU A 246 6.81 12.05 15.26
C GLU A 246 8.16 11.59 15.90
N ASN A 247 8.89 10.62 15.32
CA ASN A 247 10.13 10.12 15.94
C ASN A 247 11.44 10.74 15.45
N HIS A 248 11.42 11.67 14.49
CA HIS A 248 12.63 12.44 14.17
C HIS A 248 12.21 13.82 13.72
N HIS A 249 12.25 14.82 14.61
CA HIS A 249 12.73 16.18 14.37
C HIS A 249 12.60 16.92 15.71
N SER A 250 13.70 16.89 16.47
CA SER A 250 13.90 17.73 17.65
C SER A 250 13.66 19.19 17.31
N VAL A 251 12.73 19.82 18.04
CA VAL A 251 12.50 21.26 18.04
C VAL A 251 13.79 21.97 18.51
N PRO A 252 14.39 22.89 17.74
CA PRO A 252 15.42 23.76 18.28
C PRO A 252 14.77 24.83 19.18
N LYS A 253 15.37 25.02 20.35
CA LYS A 253 15.00 26.01 21.38
C LYS A 253 15.14 27.45 20.89
#